data_AF-A0A940A6W0-F1
#
_entry.id   AF-A0A940A6W0-F1
#
_cell.length_a   1.000
_cell.length_b   1.000
_cell.length_c   1.000
_cell.angle_alpha   90.00
_cell.angle_beta   90.00
_cell.angle_gamma   90.00
#
_symmetry.space_group_name_H-M   'P 1'
#
loop_
_entity.id
_entity.type
_entity.pdbx_description
1 polymer ?
#
loop_
_entity_poly.entity_id
_entity_poly.type
_entity_poly.pdbx_seq_one_letter_code
_entity_poly.pdbx_strand_id
1 'polypeptide(L)'
;MKKFDFRPGYYHICQLSADKGIIFYSTADILVYYTIVSVKCLKEGIKPLAFTIMFNHTHLEAPFRTDTQMASFMNSTGSTFAKGYNLHYSISGPVFNHNYNRSSKFGDKKIRDTFIYIGNNGKEKLPSIKAEDYKYNFIKYLNSTHPFSEEIDFRTTSPQLLHLMEEVVKKRRKLQPLNYGFFGEEYDSLCEKERLQLTDFIISSYFFLDKEKILSLYGSYENILTAMNAVSGSEHDFNDDSSKENYRHFFSMIALCKRLGYDVSEYRLIAPQQSQGKAFLPAPCGKKSQGKPFLSPPCGLDAKYEHNTCNYSKNIANMKTGPIVLSDREYNKLVSAMRSEIGASDYEIAKFFHLLE
;
A
#
# COMPACT_ATOMS: atom_id res chain seq x y z
N MET A 1 10.16 28.80 19.04
CA MET A 1 9.27 27.80 18.41
C MET A 1 7.84 28.14 18.82
N LYS A 2 6.91 28.45 17.89
CA LYS A 2 5.51 28.71 18.26
C LYS A 2 4.94 27.43 18.89
N LYS A 3 4.43 27.54 20.12
CA LYS A 3 3.80 26.44 20.83
C LYS A 3 2.53 26.07 20.06
N PHE A 4 2.39 24.79 19.71
CA PHE A 4 1.18 24.29 19.05
C PHE A 4 0.00 24.40 20.04
N ASP A 5 -1.07 25.11 19.64
CA ASP A 5 -2.31 25.19 20.41
C ASP A 5 -3.18 23.97 20.10
N PHE A 6 -3.05 22.93 20.93
CA PHE A 6 -3.84 21.71 20.78
C PHE A 6 -5.31 21.97 21.16
N ARG A 7 -6.22 21.45 20.34
CA ARG A 7 -7.65 21.43 20.62
C ARG A 7 -8.24 20.02 20.45
N PRO A 8 -9.07 19.52 21.38
CA PRO A 8 -9.73 18.24 21.18
C PRO A 8 -10.55 18.23 19.88
N GLY A 9 -10.50 17.14 19.12
CA GLY A 9 -11.20 17.03 17.84
C GLY A 9 -10.48 16.15 16.84
N TYR A 10 -10.91 16.23 15.58
CA TYR A 10 -10.29 15.50 14.48
C TYR A 10 -9.01 16.19 14.01
N TYR A 11 -8.02 15.36 13.70
CA TYR A 11 -6.75 15.79 13.15
C TYR A 11 -6.47 15.02 11.88
N HIS A 12 -6.05 15.76 10.85
CA HIS A 12 -5.28 15.20 9.77
C HIS A 12 -3.83 15.09 10.22
N ILE A 13 -3.28 13.89 10.23
CA ILE A 13 -1.89 13.59 10.53
C ILE A 13 -1.23 13.01 9.27
N CYS A 14 -0.04 13.51 8.95
CA CYS A 14 0.81 12.95 7.91
C CYS A 14 2.17 12.58 8.51
N GLN A 15 2.54 11.30 8.38
CA GLN A 15 3.80 10.77 8.88
C GLN A 15 4.69 10.37 7.70
N LEU A 16 5.75 11.13 7.47
CA LEU A 16 6.75 10.87 6.44
C LEU A 16 7.80 9.87 6.93
N SER A 17 8.40 9.13 6.01
CA SER A 17 9.65 8.41 6.25
C SER A 17 10.78 9.39 6.62
N ALA A 18 11.77 8.91 7.37
CA ALA A 18 12.83 9.75 7.94
C ALA A 18 13.62 10.53 6.88
N ASP A 19 13.84 9.90 5.73
CA ASP A 19 14.61 10.40 4.60
C ASP A 19 13.73 10.78 3.39
N LYS A 20 12.39 10.73 3.55
CA LYS A 20 11.40 10.87 2.46
C LYS A 20 11.48 9.78 1.39
N GLY A 21 12.32 8.75 1.57
CA GLY A 21 12.45 7.59 0.70
C GLY A 21 11.38 6.52 0.96
N ILE A 22 11.28 5.54 0.08
CA ILE A 22 10.35 4.41 0.21
C ILE A 22 10.67 3.61 1.48
N ILE A 23 9.63 3.12 2.15
CA ILE A 23 9.68 2.25 3.35
C ILE A 23 8.62 1.15 3.33
N PHE A 24 7.67 1.17 2.39
CA PHE A 24 6.73 0.07 2.17
C PHE A 24 7.01 -0.54 0.81
N TYR A 25 7.85 -1.58 0.80
CA TYR A 25 8.34 -2.27 -0.38
C TYR A 25 7.50 -3.51 -0.73
N SER A 26 6.79 -4.04 0.26
CA SER A 26 6.01 -5.28 0.16
C SER A 26 4.59 -5.12 0.69
N THR A 27 3.74 -6.11 0.38
CA THR A 27 2.42 -6.23 1.02
C THR A 27 2.59 -6.51 2.52
N ALA A 28 3.63 -7.24 2.93
CA ALA A 28 3.93 -7.49 4.33
C ALA A 28 4.19 -6.19 5.11
N ASP A 29 5.01 -5.27 4.59
CA ASP A 29 5.29 -3.98 5.25
C ASP A 29 3.99 -3.22 5.55
N ILE A 30 3.11 -3.15 4.55
CA ILE A 30 1.85 -2.44 4.63
C ILE A 30 0.91 -3.09 5.65
N LEU A 31 0.77 -4.42 5.60
CA LEU A 31 -0.13 -5.15 6.50
C LEU A 31 0.39 -5.19 7.95
N VAL A 32 1.71 -5.28 8.16
CA VAL A 32 2.31 -5.13 9.48
C VAL A 32 1.99 -3.74 10.05
N TYR A 33 2.24 -2.67 9.29
CA TYR A 33 1.94 -1.32 9.77
C TYR A 33 0.44 -1.09 9.99
N TYR A 34 -0.40 -1.52 9.06
CA TYR A 34 -1.86 -1.43 9.15
C TYR A 34 -2.38 -2.11 10.43
N THR A 35 -1.93 -3.33 10.72
CA THR A 35 -2.38 -4.06 11.92
C THR A 35 -1.84 -3.46 13.22
N ILE A 36 -0.66 -2.84 13.22
CA ILE A 36 -0.15 -2.04 14.35
C ILE A 36 -1.07 -0.85 14.63
N VAL A 37 -1.41 -0.07 13.61
CA VAL A 37 -2.30 1.10 13.72
C VAL A 37 -3.70 0.65 14.19
N SER A 38 -4.26 -0.38 13.56
CA SER A 38 -5.55 -0.97 13.93
C SER A 38 -5.61 -1.36 15.41
N VAL A 39 -4.65 -2.16 15.87
CA VAL A 39 -4.59 -2.60 17.27
C VAL A 39 -4.44 -1.43 18.24
N LYS A 40 -3.65 -0.41 17.88
CA LYS A 40 -3.50 0.79 18.70
C LYS A 40 -4.83 1.55 18.80
N CYS A 41 -5.52 1.77 17.67
CA CYS A 41 -6.83 2.40 17.64
C CYS A 41 -7.84 1.65 18.52
N LEU A 42 -7.91 0.33 18.39
CA LEU A 42 -8.81 -0.52 19.17
C LEU A 42 -8.51 -0.46 20.68
N LYS A 43 -7.24 -0.51 21.08
CA LYS A 43 -6.84 -0.44 22.49
C LYS A 43 -7.12 0.92 23.13
N GLU A 44 -7.01 2.00 22.37
CA GLU A 44 -7.20 3.37 22.87
C GLU A 44 -8.61 3.93 22.63
N GLY A 45 -9.49 3.16 21.99
CA GLY A 45 -10.83 3.62 21.62
C GLY A 45 -10.83 4.77 20.63
N ILE A 46 -9.78 4.90 19.81
CA ILE A 46 -9.69 5.89 18.74
C ILE A 46 -10.40 5.31 17.53
N LYS A 47 -11.32 6.09 16.94
CA LYS A 47 -12.10 5.72 15.75
C LYS A 47 -11.78 6.68 14.60
N PRO A 48 -10.80 6.36 13.76
CA PRO A 48 -10.42 7.19 12.61
C PRO A 48 -11.49 7.23 11.53
N LEU A 49 -11.54 8.31 10.75
CA LEU A 49 -12.42 8.43 9.59
C LEU A 49 -11.72 8.01 8.30
N ALA A 50 -10.45 8.32 8.16
CA ALA A 50 -9.67 7.98 6.98
C ALA A 50 -8.28 7.51 7.37
N PHE A 51 -7.74 6.58 6.61
CA PHE A 51 -6.36 6.14 6.73
C PHE A 51 -5.85 5.77 5.33
N THR A 52 -4.65 6.16 4.98
CA THR A 52 -4.03 5.78 3.72
C THR A 52 -2.55 5.53 3.94
N ILE A 53 -2.07 4.40 3.44
CA ILE A 53 -0.65 4.06 3.42
C ILE A 53 -0.13 4.31 2.00
N MET A 54 0.86 5.17 1.89
CA MET A 54 1.65 5.42 0.69
C MET A 54 3.03 4.82 0.88
N PHE A 55 3.82 4.65 -0.18
CA PHE A 55 5.08 3.92 -0.09
C PHE A 55 6.16 4.57 0.78
N ASN A 56 6.10 5.88 0.99
CA ASN A 56 7.04 6.61 1.83
C ASN A 56 6.39 7.40 2.97
N HIS A 57 5.06 7.35 3.12
CA HIS A 57 4.36 8.11 4.15
C HIS A 57 2.96 7.57 4.40
N THR A 58 2.32 8.03 5.46
CA THR A 58 0.94 7.69 5.77
C THR A 58 0.12 8.91 6.11
N HIS A 59 -1.18 8.82 5.87
CA HIS A 59 -2.18 9.83 6.19
C HIS A 59 -3.24 9.22 7.11
N LEU A 60 -3.61 9.93 8.17
CA LEU A 60 -4.61 9.51 9.15
C LEU A 60 -5.51 10.69 9.49
N GLU A 61 -6.82 10.50 9.43
CA GLU A 61 -7.79 11.41 10.03
C GLU A 61 -8.41 10.76 11.25
N ALA A 62 -8.07 11.23 12.45
CA ALA A 62 -8.52 10.60 13.69
C ALA A 62 -8.83 11.62 14.81
N PRO A 63 -9.76 11.28 15.73
CA PRO A 63 -10.08 12.12 16.86
C PRO A 63 -9.07 11.92 17.98
N PHE A 64 -8.56 13.02 18.54
CA PHE A 64 -7.69 13.02 19.71
C PHE A 64 -8.23 13.94 20.81
N ARG A 65 -8.11 13.49 22.05
CA ARG A 65 -8.55 14.26 23.24
C ARG A 65 -7.45 15.15 23.81
N THR A 66 -6.20 14.74 23.67
CA THR A 66 -5.03 15.49 24.17
C THR A 66 -3.85 15.37 23.20
N ASP A 67 -2.95 16.36 23.23
CA ASP A 67 -1.69 16.33 22.47
C ASP A 67 -0.83 15.14 22.89
N THR A 68 -0.82 14.80 24.18
CA THR A 68 -0.11 13.63 24.72
C THR A 68 -0.65 12.31 24.17
N GLN A 69 -1.97 12.17 24.02
CA GLN A 69 -2.57 10.97 23.41
C GLN A 69 -2.11 10.84 21.96
N MET A 70 -2.19 11.93 21.18
CA MET A 70 -1.74 11.95 19.78
C MET A 70 -0.25 11.64 19.65
N ALA A 71 0.61 12.28 20.44
CA ALA A 71 2.04 12.03 20.43
C ALA A 71 2.37 10.58 20.84
N SER A 72 1.72 10.05 21.87
CA SER A 72 1.90 8.66 22.30
C SER A 72 1.44 7.67 21.22
N PHE A 73 0.33 7.95 20.56
CA PHE A 73 -0.18 7.16 19.44
C PHE A 73 0.84 7.08 18.30
N MET A 74 1.32 8.24 17.83
CA MET A 74 2.28 8.32 16.72
C MET A 74 3.62 7.69 17.08
N ASN A 75 4.16 7.98 18.28
CA ASN A 75 5.43 7.41 18.74
C ASN A 75 5.34 5.89 18.88
N SER A 76 4.26 5.38 19.47
CA SER A 76 4.08 3.95 19.71
C SER A 76 3.91 3.16 18.40
N THR A 77 3.10 3.66 17.46
CA THR A 77 2.90 2.99 16.15
C THR A 77 4.18 3.03 15.32
N GLY A 78 4.81 4.20 15.21
CA GLY A 78 6.06 4.38 14.47
C GLY A 78 7.22 3.54 15.03
N SER A 79 7.41 3.53 16.36
CA SER A 79 8.50 2.79 17.00
C SER A 79 8.30 1.27 16.93
N THR A 80 7.05 0.80 17.04
CA THR A 80 6.75 -0.64 16.92
C THR A 80 7.05 -1.13 15.51
N PHE A 81 6.63 -0.38 14.50
CA PHE A 81 6.94 -0.70 13.11
C PHE A 81 8.43 -0.64 12.83
N ALA A 82 9.12 0.44 13.22
CA ALA A 82 10.54 0.61 12.97
C ALA A 82 11.37 -0.55 13.56
N LYS A 83 11.04 -1.03 14.76
CA LYS A 83 11.72 -2.19 15.35
C LYS A 83 11.55 -3.46 14.53
N GLY A 84 10.33 -3.75 14.09
CA GLY A 84 10.05 -4.93 13.26
C GLY A 84 10.69 -4.82 11.88
N TYR A 85 10.58 -3.66 11.25
CA TYR A 85 11.13 -3.35 9.92
C TYR A 85 12.66 -3.48 9.92
N ASN A 86 13.32 -2.84 10.88
CA ASN A 86 14.77 -2.89 11.01
C ASN A 86 15.28 -4.31 11.27
N LEU A 87 14.59 -5.07 12.11
CA LEU A 87 14.93 -6.47 12.35
C LEU A 87 14.76 -7.32 11.08
N HIS A 88 13.67 -7.13 10.34
CA HIS A 88 13.39 -7.89 9.13
C HIS A 88 14.42 -7.62 8.03
N TYR A 89 14.77 -6.35 7.82
CA TYR A 89 15.71 -5.93 6.79
C TYR A 89 17.17 -5.87 7.25
N SER A 90 17.45 -6.26 8.49
CA SER A 90 18.81 -6.21 9.08
C SER A 90 19.46 -4.81 9.01
N ILE A 91 18.65 -3.75 9.09
CA ILE A 91 19.12 -2.35 9.08
C ILE A 91 18.97 -1.71 10.47
N SER A 92 19.46 -0.48 10.63
CA SER A 92 19.28 0.29 11.87
C SER A 92 18.84 1.74 11.60
N GLY A 93 18.37 2.43 12.64
CA GLY A 93 17.99 3.85 12.57
C GLY A 93 16.49 4.13 12.42
N PRO A 94 16.12 5.41 12.24
CA PRO A 94 14.72 5.83 12.16
C PRO A 94 14.11 5.48 10.80
N VAL A 95 12.97 4.79 10.83
CA VAL A 95 12.16 4.53 9.61
C VAL A 95 11.27 5.73 9.28
N PHE A 96 10.69 6.35 10.30
CA PHE A 96 9.84 7.54 10.19
C PHE A 96 10.57 8.78 10.68
N ASN A 97 10.19 9.95 10.15
CA ASN A 97 10.62 11.23 10.68
C ASN A 97 10.14 11.37 12.13
N HIS A 98 11.00 11.90 13.01
CA HIS A 98 10.66 12.14 14.40
C HIS A 98 9.42 13.04 14.56
N ASN A 99 9.26 14.01 13.65
CA ASN A 99 8.08 14.86 13.61
C ASN A 99 7.06 14.34 12.60
N TYR A 100 5.78 14.45 12.95
CA TYR A 100 4.65 14.29 12.04
C TYR A 100 3.96 15.63 11.80
N ASN A 101 3.45 15.81 10.60
CA ASN A 101 2.61 16.96 10.27
C ASN A 101 1.21 16.73 10.84
N ARG A 102 0.58 17.81 11.32
CA ARG A 102 -0.77 17.75 11.90
C ARG A 102 -1.56 19.03 11.65
N SER A 103 -2.86 18.87 11.41
CA SER A 103 -3.79 19.97 11.14
C SER A 103 -5.15 19.63 11.77
N SER A 104 -5.64 20.50 12.65
CA SER A 104 -6.95 20.32 13.32
C SER A 104 -8.10 20.61 12.36
N LYS A 105 -9.16 19.79 12.45
CA LYS A 105 -10.34 19.85 11.60
C LYS A 105 -11.57 20.18 12.44
N PHE A 106 -12.15 21.35 12.18
CA PHE A 106 -13.33 21.83 12.87
C PHE A 106 -14.52 21.89 11.90
N GLY A 107 -15.60 21.21 12.29
CA GLY A 107 -16.84 21.14 11.53
C GLY A 107 -16.80 20.09 10.42
N ASP A 108 -17.99 19.56 10.12
CA ASP A 108 -18.16 18.43 9.19
C ASP A 108 -17.64 18.73 7.79
N LYS A 109 -17.66 20.00 7.33
CA LYS A 109 -17.09 20.35 6.03
C LYS A 109 -15.59 20.06 5.97
N LYS A 110 -14.81 20.54 6.95
CA LYS A 110 -13.35 20.34 6.96
C LYS A 110 -12.98 18.88 7.15
N ILE A 111 -13.77 18.15 7.94
CA ILE A 111 -13.63 16.70 8.10
C ILE A 111 -13.85 15.99 6.76
N ARG A 112 -14.92 16.31 6.04
CA ARG A 112 -15.17 15.73 4.71
C ARG A 112 -14.08 16.08 3.70
N ASP A 113 -13.68 17.35 3.64
CA ASP A 113 -12.60 17.81 2.74
C ASP A 113 -11.31 16.97 2.98
N THR A 114 -10.94 16.75 4.26
CA THR A 114 -9.78 15.94 4.64
C THR A 114 -9.96 14.46 4.31
N PHE A 115 -11.11 13.85 4.60
CA PHE A 115 -11.38 12.46 4.24
C PHE A 115 -11.19 12.24 2.73
N ILE A 116 -11.75 13.14 1.90
CA ILE A 116 -11.65 13.07 0.44
C ILE A 116 -10.20 13.25 -0.03
N TYR A 117 -9.47 14.18 0.59
CA TYR A 117 -8.04 14.37 0.33
C TYR A 117 -7.25 13.07 0.59
N ILE A 118 -7.39 12.51 1.79
CA ILE A 118 -6.66 11.30 2.19
C ILE A 118 -6.99 10.14 1.25
N GLY A 119 -8.28 9.93 0.95
CA GLY A 119 -8.71 8.86 0.05
C GLY A 119 -8.18 8.98 -1.39
N ASN A 120 -7.93 10.21 -1.86
CA ASN A 120 -7.42 10.49 -3.20
C ASN A 120 -5.88 10.49 -3.29
N ASN A 121 -5.14 10.43 -2.18
CA ASN A 121 -3.69 10.60 -2.21
C ASN A 121 -2.97 9.54 -3.08
N GLY A 122 -3.48 8.31 -3.10
CA GLY A 122 -3.05 7.26 -4.03
C GLY A 122 -3.11 7.70 -5.50
N LYS A 123 -4.25 8.26 -5.92
CA LYS A 123 -4.48 8.78 -7.28
C LYS A 123 -3.56 9.95 -7.62
N GLU A 124 -3.23 10.82 -6.68
CA GLU A 124 -2.35 11.98 -6.95
C GLU A 124 -0.93 11.58 -7.35
N LYS A 125 -0.41 10.50 -6.75
CA LYS A 125 0.91 9.94 -7.07
C LYS A 125 0.83 8.92 -8.21
N LEU A 126 -0.34 8.33 -8.43
CA LEU A 126 -0.62 7.31 -9.46
C LEU A 126 -1.85 7.72 -10.29
N PRO A 127 -1.78 8.74 -11.15
CA PRO A 127 -2.95 9.35 -11.79
C PRO A 127 -3.76 8.44 -12.71
N SER A 128 -3.23 7.26 -13.05
CA SER A 128 -3.90 6.26 -13.88
C SER A 128 -4.92 5.39 -13.12
N ILE A 129 -5.09 5.56 -11.81
CA ILE A 129 -6.06 4.79 -11.02
C ILE A 129 -7.19 5.66 -10.50
N LYS A 130 -8.38 5.06 -10.39
CA LYS A 130 -9.43 5.66 -9.57
C LYS A 130 -9.02 5.55 -8.11
N ALA A 131 -9.46 6.49 -7.29
CA ALA A 131 -9.06 6.53 -5.89
C ALA A 131 -9.50 5.26 -5.15
N GLU A 132 -10.74 4.80 -5.36
CA GLU A 132 -11.25 3.56 -4.79
C GLU A 132 -10.51 2.30 -5.26
N ASP A 133 -9.76 2.36 -6.37
CA ASP A 133 -8.94 1.24 -6.84
C ASP A 133 -7.56 1.20 -6.14
N TYR A 134 -7.21 2.24 -5.38
CA TYR A 134 -6.04 2.20 -4.51
C TYR A 134 -6.32 1.40 -3.23
N LYS A 135 -5.92 0.12 -3.22
CA LYS A 135 -6.14 -0.84 -2.13
C LYS A 135 -5.88 -0.29 -0.72
N TYR A 136 -4.84 0.53 -0.58
CA TYR A 136 -4.35 0.99 0.73
C TYR A 136 -4.89 2.36 1.17
N ASN A 137 -5.98 2.85 0.56
CA ASN A 137 -6.83 3.87 1.19
C ASN A 137 -7.98 3.27 2.02
N PHE A 138 -8.17 1.95 1.92
CA PHE A 138 -9.15 1.16 2.67
C PHE A 138 -10.63 1.54 2.48
N ILE A 139 -10.97 2.44 1.55
CA ILE A 139 -12.33 2.98 1.40
C ILE A 139 -13.30 1.92 0.89
N LYS A 140 -12.86 1.03 -0.02
CA LYS A 140 -13.71 -0.09 -0.48
C LYS A 140 -14.11 -1.05 0.64
N TYR A 141 -13.34 -1.14 1.72
CA TYR A 141 -13.67 -1.98 2.86
C TYR A 141 -14.83 -1.43 3.71
N LEU A 142 -15.28 -0.19 3.46
CA LEU A 142 -16.52 0.32 4.04
C LEU A 142 -17.75 -0.46 3.54
N ASN A 143 -17.70 -1.04 2.34
CA ASN A 143 -18.85 -1.70 1.71
C ASN A 143 -18.64 -3.19 1.40
N SER A 144 -17.40 -3.70 1.42
CA SER A 144 -17.09 -5.10 1.13
C SER A 144 -15.99 -5.62 2.05
N THR A 145 -16.02 -6.90 2.39
CA THR A 145 -14.93 -7.56 3.14
C THR A 145 -13.85 -8.18 2.23
N HIS A 146 -14.08 -8.20 0.91
CA HIS A 146 -13.15 -8.74 -0.09
C HIS A 146 -13.22 -7.92 -1.41
N PRO A 147 -12.91 -6.63 -1.37
CA PRO A 147 -13.04 -5.77 -2.55
C PRO A 147 -12.02 -6.02 -3.67
N PHE A 148 -10.96 -6.79 -3.41
CA PHE A 148 -9.87 -7.04 -4.36
C PHE A 148 -9.59 -8.55 -4.58
N SER A 149 -10.46 -9.42 -4.08
CA SER A 149 -10.38 -10.86 -4.23
C SER A 149 -11.78 -11.46 -4.36
N GLU A 150 -11.85 -12.68 -4.85
CA GLU A 150 -13.08 -13.47 -4.79
C GLU A 150 -13.30 -14.03 -3.38
N GLU A 151 -14.56 -14.39 -3.09
CA GLU A 151 -14.91 -15.04 -1.84
C GLU A 151 -14.10 -16.32 -1.62
N ILE A 152 -13.81 -16.60 -0.35
CA ILE A 152 -13.06 -17.78 0.06
C ILE A 152 -14.02 -18.97 0.08
N ASP A 153 -13.84 -19.92 -0.83
CA ASP A 153 -14.53 -21.21 -0.80
C ASP A 153 -13.77 -22.21 0.09
N PHE A 154 -14.21 -22.32 1.34
CA PHE A 154 -13.62 -23.21 2.35
C PHE A 154 -13.54 -24.69 1.95
N ARG A 155 -14.27 -25.14 0.92
CA ARG A 155 -14.19 -26.53 0.42
C ARG A 155 -13.00 -26.78 -0.48
N THR A 156 -12.50 -25.73 -1.13
CA THR A 156 -11.46 -25.80 -2.16
C THR A 156 -10.21 -25.01 -1.80
N THR A 157 -10.27 -24.19 -0.74
CA THR A 157 -9.12 -23.44 -0.19
C THR A 157 -8.02 -24.37 0.31
N SER A 158 -6.75 -23.97 0.09
CA SER A 158 -5.61 -24.73 0.59
C SER A 158 -5.56 -24.78 2.13
N PRO A 159 -5.05 -25.87 2.72
CA PRO A 159 -4.81 -25.95 4.15
C PRO A 159 -3.93 -24.81 4.70
N GLN A 160 -2.95 -24.34 3.91
CA GLN A 160 -2.05 -23.24 4.25
C GLN A 160 -2.82 -21.92 4.42
N LEU A 161 -3.70 -21.58 3.47
CA LEU A 161 -4.52 -20.37 3.60
C LEU A 161 -5.44 -20.47 4.83
N LEU A 162 -6.08 -21.62 5.07
CA LEU A 162 -6.94 -21.82 6.25
C LEU A 162 -6.17 -21.64 7.56
N HIS A 163 -4.96 -22.20 7.65
CA HIS A 163 -4.11 -22.07 8.83
C HIS A 163 -3.70 -20.60 9.08
N LEU A 164 -3.25 -19.89 8.06
CA LEU A 164 -2.92 -18.46 8.16
C LEU A 164 -4.12 -17.61 8.57
N MET A 165 -5.31 -17.90 8.04
CA MET A 165 -6.56 -17.24 8.46
C MET A 165 -6.87 -17.49 9.95
N GLU A 166 -6.67 -18.72 10.43
CA GLU A 166 -6.86 -19.05 11.84
C GLU A 166 -5.91 -18.25 12.74
N GLU A 167 -4.64 -18.11 12.33
CA GLU A 167 -3.65 -17.30 13.04
C GLU A 167 -3.99 -15.81 13.06
N VAL A 168 -4.52 -15.27 11.95
CA VAL A 168 -5.06 -13.90 11.88
C VAL A 168 -6.18 -13.72 12.91
N VAL A 169 -7.15 -14.65 12.97
CA VAL A 169 -8.26 -14.60 13.94
C VAL A 169 -7.73 -14.67 15.38
N LYS A 170 -6.79 -15.58 15.67
CA LYS A 170 -6.18 -15.72 17.01
C LYS A 170 -5.47 -14.43 17.44
N LYS A 171 -4.64 -13.85 16.58
CA LYS A 171 -3.93 -12.59 16.88
C LYS A 171 -4.90 -11.43 17.05
N ARG A 172 -5.91 -11.32 16.18
CA ARG A 172 -6.93 -10.28 16.25
C ARG A 172 -7.73 -10.34 17.55
N ARG A 173 -8.15 -11.54 17.98
CA ARG A 173 -8.85 -11.76 19.26
C ARG A 173 -8.01 -11.35 20.47
N LYS A 174 -6.69 -11.52 20.39
CA LYS A 174 -5.73 -11.10 21.43
C LYS A 174 -5.31 -9.63 21.32
N LEU A 175 -5.86 -8.85 20.37
CA LEU A 175 -5.43 -7.50 20.06
C LEU A 175 -3.90 -7.41 19.85
N GLN A 176 -3.38 -8.33 19.05
CA GLN A 176 -1.98 -8.38 18.64
C GLN A 176 -1.86 -8.05 17.16
N PRO A 177 -0.92 -7.18 16.76
CA PRO A 177 -0.66 -6.94 15.34
C PRO A 177 0.02 -8.17 14.72
N LEU A 178 -0.05 -8.26 13.39
CA LEU A 178 0.80 -9.18 12.64
C LEU A 178 2.24 -8.63 12.64
N ASN A 179 3.23 -9.50 12.48
CA ASN A 179 4.64 -9.13 12.37
C ASN A 179 5.26 -9.82 11.15
N TYR A 180 6.50 -9.48 10.80
CA TYR A 180 7.17 -10.09 9.65
C TYR A 180 7.32 -11.62 9.76
N GLY A 181 7.37 -12.19 10.97
CA GLY A 181 7.37 -13.64 11.16
C GLY A 181 6.07 -14.34 10.72
N PHE A 182 4.95 -13.63 10.63
CA PHE A 182 3.71 -14.15 10.04
C PHE A 182 3.82 -14.27 8.51
N PHE A 183 4.53 -13.34 7.87
CA PHE A 183 4.74 -13.30 6.41
C PHE A 183 6.00 -14.08 6.00
N GLY A 184 6.15 -15.30 6.54
CA GLY A 184 7.28 -16.19 6.24
C GLY A 184 6.99 -17.19 5.12
N GLU A 185 7.71 -18.31 5.12
CA GLU A 185 7.65 -19.35 4.07
C GLU A 185 6.23 -19.83 3.75
N GLU A 186 5.36 -19.95 4.76
CA GLU A 186 3.98 -20.38 4.56
C GLU A 186 3.17 -19.37 3.72
N TYR A 187 3.30 -18.07 4.02
CA TYR A 187 2.69 -17.00 3.23
C TYR A 187 3.27 -16.96 1.81
N ASP A 188 4.59 -17.13 1.68
CA ASP A 188 5.28 -17.16 0.40
C ASP A 188 4.92 -18.39 -0.44
N SER A 189 4.46 -19.47 0.18
CA SER A 189 3.99 -20.65 -0.55
C SER A 189 2.60 -20.47 -1.18
N LEU A 190 1.82 -19.49 -0.73
CA LEU A 190 0.49 -19.21 -1.28
C LEU A 190 0.58 -18.72 -2.72
N CYS A 191 -0.37 -19.14 -3.55
CA CYS A 191 -0.51 -18.59 -4.90
C CYS A 191 -1.03 -17.14 -4.88
N GLU A 192 -0.88 -16.40 -5.98
CA GLU A 192 -1.28 -14.98 -6.07
C GLU A 192 -2.74 -14.75 -5.65
N LYS A 193 -3.65 -15.63 -6.09
CA LYS A 193 -5.06 -15.59 -5.71
C LYS A 193 -5.25 -15.69 -4.20
N GLU A 194 -4.62 -16.66 -3.55
CA GLU A 194 -4.74 -16.87 -2.10
C GLU A 194 -4.08 -15.75 -1.29
N ARG A 195 -2.98 -15.18 -1.78
CA ARG A 195 -2.36 -13.99 -1.15
C ARG A 195 -3.31 -12.79 -1.19
N LEU A 196 -4.03 -12.58 -2.29
CA LEU A 196 -5.05 -11.54 -2.39
C LEU A 196 -6.22 -11.80 -1.43
N GLN A 197 -6.71 -13.03 -1.35
CA GLN A 197 -7.76 -13.43 -0.41
C GLN A 197 -7.33 -13.22 1.05
N LEU A 198 -6.12 -13.63 1.41
CA LEU A 198 -5.57 -13.42 2.75
C LEU A 198 -5.39 -11.93 3.06
N THR A 199 -4.96 -11.13 2.07
CA THR A 199 -4.83 -9.67 2.22
C THR A 199 -6.16 -9.03 2.57
N ASP A 200 -7.21 -9.33 1.80
CA ASP A 200 -8.56 -8.85 2.06
C ASP A 200 -9.09 -9.32 3.42
N PHE A 201 -8.85 -10.59 3.76
CA PHE A 201 -9.23 -11.16 5.04
C PHE A 201 -8.54 -10.47 6.23
N ILE A 202 -7.23 -10.19 6.13
CA ILE A 202 -6.47 -9.46 7.16
C ILE A 202 -7.03 -8.05 7.33
N ILE A 203 -7.18 -7.31 6.23
CA ILE A 203 -7.65 -5.92 6.27
C ILE A 203 -9.02 -5.84 6.91
N SER A 204 -9.95 -6.71 6.48
CA SER A 204 -11.30 -6.79 7.03
C SER A 204 -11.34 -7.22 8.49
N SER A 205 -10.53 -8.20 8.89
CA SER A 205 -10.44 -8.66 10.28
C SER A 205 -9.91 -7.59 11.23
N TYR A 206 -9.02 -6.74 10.73
CA TYR A 206 -8.43 -5.62 11.47
C TYR A 206 -9.07 -4.28 11.13
N PHE A 207 -10.23 -4.23 10.45
CA PHE A 207 -10.86 -2.97 10.06
C PHE A 207 -11.21 -2.10 11.28
N PHE A 208 -10.82 -0.82 11.23
CA PHE A 208 -10.88 0.07 12.40
C PHE A 208 -11.43 1.48 12.11
N LEU A 209 -11.81 1.76 10.86
CA LEU A 209 -12.42 3.05 10.53
C LEU A 209 -13.85 3.14 11.06
N ASP A 210 -14.29 4.35 11.43
CA ASP A 210 -15.62 4.63 11.96
C ASP A 210 -16.69 4.62 10.85
N LYS A 211 -17.05 3.41 10.40
CA LYS A 211 -18.01 3.22 9.31
C LYS A 211 -19.33 3.97 9.54
N GLU A 212 -19.84 3.97 10.77
CA GLU A 212 -21.09 4.66 11.12
C GLU A 212 -20.96 6.18 10.95
N LYS A 213 -19.89 6.78 11.52
CA LYS A 213 -19.68 8.23 11.40
C LYS A 213 -19.39 8.65 9.95
N ILE A 214 -18.60 7.86 9.22
CA ILE A 214 -18.31 8.12 7.81
C ILE A 214 -19.61 8.10 7.00
N LEU A 215 -20.43 7.04 7.11
CA LEU A 215 -21.70 6.97 6.38
C LEU A 215 -22.66 8.08 6.79
N SER A 216 -22.70 8.47 8.07
CA SER A 216 -23.50 9.62 8.52
C SER A 216 -23.06 10.95 7.90
N LEU A 217 -21.75 11.16 7.67
CA LEU A 217 -21.21 12.39 7.08
C LEU A 217 -21.57 12.56 5.60
N TYR A 218 -21.71 11.45 4.86
CA TYR A 218 -21.92 11.44 3.41
C TYR A 218 -23.32 10.94 2.98
N GLY A 219 -24.07 10.32 3.88
CA GLY A 219 -25.38 9.72 3.62
C GLY A 219 -25.32 8.30 3.05
N SER A 220 -24.37 7.99 2.17
CA SER A 220 -24.18 6.65 1.59
C SER A 220 -22.74 6.43 1.12
N TYR A 221 -22.41 5.17 0.82
CA TYR A 221 -21.11 4.80 0.23
C TYR A 221 -20.95 5.37 -1.18
N GLU A 222 -22.03 5.39 -1.96
CA GLU A 222 -22.08 5.92 -3.33
C GLU A 222 -21.82 7.44 -3.34
N ASN A 223 -22.31 8.15 -2.32
CA ASN A 223 -22.04 9.57 -2.15
C ASN A 223 -20.56 9.84 -1.80
N ILE A 224 -19.92 8.95 -1.04
CA ILE A 224 -18.46 9.01 -0.81
C ILE A 224 -17.71 8.92 -2.14
N LEU A 225 -18.01 7.90 -2.95
CA LEU A 225 -17.36 7.71 -4.25
C LEU A 225 -17.62 8.89 -5.20
N THR A 226 -18.84 9.43 -5.18
CA THR A 226 -19.20 10.62 -5.98
C THR A 226 -18.36 11.83 -5.56
N ALA A 227 -18.25 12.10 -4.26
CA ALA A 227 -17.44 13.20 -3.74
C ALA A 227 -15.95 13.02 -4.07
N MET A 228 -15.42 11.79 -3.95
CA MET A 228 -14.02 11.50 -4.25
C MET A 228 -13.68 11.72 -5.73
N ASN A 229 -14.60 11.31 -6.62
CA ASN A 229 -14.42 11.43 -8.06
C ASN A 229 -14.69 12.85 -8.60
N ALA A 230 -15.39 13.69 -7.85
CA ALA A 230 -15.67 15.08 -8.21
C ALA A 230 -14.47 16.03 -8.01
N VAL A 231 -13.45 15.64 -7.24
CA VAL A 231 -12.27 16.48 -6.97
C VAL A 231 -11.04 16.03 -7.77
N SER A 232 -10.21 16.99 -8.16
CA SER A 232 -8.96 16.76 -8.89
C SER A 232 -7.81 16.26 -8.02
N GLY A 233 -7.93 16.27 -6.68
CA GLY A 233 -6.86 15.88 -5.76
C GLY A 233 -5.69 16.87 -5.74
N SER A 234 -5.98 18.16 -5.55
CA SER A 234 -4.94 19.22 -5.55
C SER A 234 -5.03 20.16 -4.35
N GLU A 235 -5.94 19.90 -3.41
CA GLU A 235 -6.13 20.70 -2.20
C GLU A 235 -5.39 20.07 -1.03
N HIS A 236 -4.11 20.44 -0.86
CA HIS A 236 -3.24 19.84 0.15
C HIS A 236 -3.26 20.61 1.47
N ASP A 237 -3.43 19.89 2.58
CA ASP A 237 -3.19 20.43 3.92
C ASP A 237 -1.69 20.57 4.25
N PHE A 238 -0.85 19.76 3.62
CA PHE A 238 0.59 19.72 3.84
C PHE A 238 1.32 19.65 2.51
N ASN A 239 2.47 20.30 2.41
CA ASN A 239 3.38 20.05 1.29
C ASN A 239 4.04 18.68 1.54
N ASP A 240 3.48 17.64 0.94
CA ASP A 240 3.97 16.27 1.04
C ASP A 240 5.19 16.11 0.12
N ASP A 241 6.32 16.71 0.53
CA ASP A 241 7.63 16.78 -0.17
C ASP A 241 8.26 15.41 -0.52
N SER A 242 7.47 14.33 -0.45
CA SER A 242 7.60 13.12 -1.26
C SER A 242 7.73 13.48 -2.75
N SER A 243 8.95 13.45 -3.24
CA SER A 243 9.20 13.60 -4.67
C SER A 243 8.43 12.50 -5.41
N LYS A 244 7.61 12.88 -6.41
CA LYS A 244 7.06 11.94 -7.40
C LYS A 244 8.19 11.11 -8.05
N GLU A 245 9.41 11.66 -8.01
CA GLU A 245 10.66 11.04 -8.44
C GLU A 245 10.98 9.73 -7.72
N ASN A 246 10.84 9.66 -6.38
CA ASN A 246 11.14 8.43 -5.65
C ASN A 246 10.21 7.27 -6.06
N TYR A 247 8.93 7.58 -6.33
CA TYR A 247 7.97 6.60 -6.85
C TYR A 247 8.32 6.22 -8.29
N ARG A 248 8.67 7.20 -9.13
CA ARG A 248 9.11 6.97 -10.51
C ARG A 248 10.32 6.04 -10.56
N HIS A 249 11.34 6.28 -9.75
CA HIS A 249 12.53 5.44 -9.64
C HIS A 249 12.16 4.04 -9.17
N PHE A 250 11.37 3.92 -8.09
CA PHE A 250 10.93 2.63 -7.57
C PHE A 250 10.22 1.78 -8.63
N PHE A 251 9.21 2.33 -9.31
CA PHE A 251 8.50 1.60 -10.36
C PHE A 251 9.37 1.30 -11.59
N SER A 252 10.30 2.20 -11.93
CA SER A 252 11.24 1.97 -13.03
C SER A 252 12.23 0.84 -12.69
N MET A 253 12.66 0.75 -11.43
CA MET A 253 13.52 -0.34 -10.93
C MET A 253 12.79 -1.68 -10.99
N ILE A 254 11.52 -1.73 -10.56
CA ILE A 254 10.67 -2.93 -10.69
C ILE A 254 10.51 -3.35 -12.18
N ALA A 255 10.24 -2.38 -13.06
CA ALA A 255 10.09 -2.64 -14.49
C ALA A 255 11.37 -3.18 -15.13
N LEU A 256 12.53 -2.64 -14.73
CA LEU A 256 13.85 -3.12 -15.14
C LEU A 256 14.10 -4.55 -14.66
N CYS A 257 13.86 -4.84 -13.38
CA CYS A 257 13.99 -6.19 -12.82
C CYS A 257 13.14 -7.20 -13.61
N LYS A 258 11.87 -6.87 -13.86
CA LYS A 258 10.97 -7.70 -14.67
C LYS A 258 11.50 -7.93 -16.08
N ARG A 259 11.98 -6.88 -16.76
CA ARG A 259 12.52 -6.95 -18.12
C ARG A 259 13.76 -7.86 -18.20
N LEU A 260 14.52 -7.92 -17.11
CA LEU A 260 15.72 -8.75 -17.01
C LEU A 260 15.44 -10.17 -16.48
N GLY A 261 14.17 -10.52 -16.26
CA GLY A 261 13.76 -11.88 -15.89
C GLY A 261 13.74 -12.16 -14.39
N TYR A 262 13.88 -11.13 -13.54
CA TYR A 262 13.77 -11.31 -12.09
C TYR A 262 12.31 -11.39 -11.67
N ASP A 263 12.04 -12.23 -10.66
CA ASP A 263 10.72 -12.27 -10.05
C ASP A 263 10.47 -10.98 -9.26
N VAL A 264 9.38 -10.31 -9.61
CA VAL A 264 8.88 -9.09 -8.94
C VAL A 264 7.40 -9.25 -8.59
N SER A 265 6.94 -10.50 -8.46
CA SER A 265 5.54 -10.86 -8.17
C SER A 265 5.03 -10.17 -6.91
N GLU A 266 5.85 -10.08 -5.87
CA GLU A 266 5.52 -9.38 -4.62
C GLU A 266 5.23 -7.89 -4.83
N TYR A 267 5.97 -7.23 -5.73
CA TYR A 267 5.75 -5.83 -6.08
C TYR A 267 4.48 -5.61 -6.93
N ARG A 268 3.95 -6.65 -7.60
CA ARG A 268 2.66 -6.56 -8.32
C ARG A 268 1.48 -6.44 -7.37
N LEU A 269 1.60 -6.95 -6.14
CA LEU A 269 0.53 -6.93 -5.15
C LEU A 269 0.32 -5.55 -4.52
N ILE A 270 1.39 -4.74 -4.49
CA ILE A 270 1.38 -3.33 -4.07
C ILE A 270 1.15 -2.36 -5.23
N ALA A 271 1.50 -2.75 -6.46
CA ALA A 271 1.29 -1.93 -7.64
C ALA A 271 -0.21 -1.79 -7.92
N PRO A 272 -0.71 -0.57 -8.20
CA PRO A 272 -2.10 -0.40 -8.54
C PRO A 272 -2.46 -1.17 -9.82
N GLN A 273 -3.52 -1.97 -9.77
CA GLN A 273 -4.09 -2.58 -10.97
C GLN A 273 -4.95 -1.53 -11.68
N GLN A 274 -4.76 -1.34 -12.99
CA GLN A 274 -5.72 -0.54 -13.77
C GLN A 274 -7.09 -1.23 -13.73
N SER A 275 -8.17 -0.45 -13.79
CA SER A 275 -9.55 -0.93 -13.93
C SER A 275 -9.83 -1.68 -15.25
N GLN A 276 -8.79 -2.10 -15.98
CA GLN A 276 -8.81 -3.00 -17.13
C GLN A 276 -7.60 -3.97 -17.17
N GLY A 277 -7.18 -4.51 -16.02
CA GLY A 277 -6.30 -5.70 -16.00
C GLY A 277 -4.85 -5.51 -16.47
N LYS A 278 -4.34 -4.27 -16.55
CA LYS A 278 -2.93 -4.00 -16.83
C LYS A 278 -2.25 -3.39 -15.59
N ALA A 279 -1.15 -4.00 -15.17
CA ALA A 279 -0.29 -3.46 -14.12
C ALA A 279 0.39 -2.16 -14.58
N PHE A 280 0.62 -1.24 -13.65
CA PHE A 280 1.39 -0.03 -13.87
C PHE A 280 2.82 -0.39 -14.32
N LEU A 281 3.15 -0.10 -15.57
CA LEU A 281 4.53 0.02 -16.05
C LEU A 281 4.61 1.38 -16.76
N PRO A 282 5.46 2.31 -16.32
CA PRO A 282 5.69 3.53 -17.08
C PRO A 282 6.21 3.13 -18.46
N ALA A 283 5.65 3.75 -19.51
CA ALA A 283 6.12 3.54 -20.87
C ALA A 283 7.62 3.88 -20.93
N PRO A 284 8.46 3.08 -21.61
CA PRO A 284 9.84 3.46 -21.83
C PRO A 284 9.86 4.78 -22.62
N CYS A 285 10.58 5.76 -22.09
CA CYS A 285 10.77 7.04 -22.75
C CYS A 285 11.51 6.82 -24.09
N GLY A 286 10.93 7.36 -25.17
CA GLY A 286 11.66 7.73 -26.37
C GLY A 286 11.49 6.82 -27.59
N LYS A 287 10.50 7.12 -28.44
CA LYS A 287 10.74 7.38 -29.87
C LYS A 287 9.77 8.46 -30.35
N LYS A 288 10.33 9.52 -30.94
CA LYS A 288 9.59 10.50 -31.74
C LYS A 288 8.87 9.76 -32.88
N SER A 289 7.55 9.72 -32.88
CA SER A 289 6.80 9.29 -34.06
C SER A 289 6.45 10.52 -34.90
N GLN A 290 7.24 10.73 -35.96
CA GLN A 290 6.75 11.42 -37.14
C GLN A 290 5.86 10.44 -37.93
N GLY A 291 4.74 10.95 -38.44
CA GLY A 291 4.25 10.56 -39.77
C GLY A 291 3.23 9.42 -39.87
N LYS A 292 1.97 9.86 -39.93
CA LYS A 292 0.87 9.40 -40.82
C LYS A 292 -0.02 8.20 -40.41
N PRO A 293 -1.31 8.28 -40.83
CA PRO A 293 -2.43 7.54 -40.24
C PRO A 293 -2.65 6.21 -40.97
N PHE A 294 -3.41 5.29 -40.38
CA PHE A 294 -4.41 4.50 -41.12
C PHE A 294 -5.25 3.59 -40.21
N LEU A 295 -6.56 3.66 -40.47
CA LEU A 295 -7.58 2.61 -40.44
C LEU A 295 -7.82 1.79 -39.16
N SER A 296 -8.98 2.05 -38.57
CA SER A 296 -9.82 1.06 -37.88
C SER A 296 -10.04 -0.18 -38.76
N PRO A 297 -10.21 -1.38 -38.16
CA PRO A 297 -11.47 -2.09 -38.40
C PRO A 297 -11.91 -2.89 -37.13
N PRO A 298 -12.91 -3.79 -37.18
CA PRO A 298 -14.23 -3.54 -36.64
C PRO A 298 -14.57 -4.47 -35.45
N CYS A 299 -15.74 -4.20 -34.87
CA CYS A 299 -16.42 -5.02 -33.90
C CYS A 299 -16.67 -6.46 -34.42
N GLY A 300 -16.60 -7.42 -33.49
CA GLY A 300 -17.21 -8.74 -33.63
C GLY A 300 -16.21 -9.88 -33.56
N LEU A 301 -16.27 -10.66 -32.48
CA LEU A 301 -16.16 -12.13 -32.50
C LEU A 301 -16.50 -12.68 -31.11
N ASP A 302 -17.61 -13.41 -31.07
CA ASP A 302 -17.93 -14.39 -30.04
C ASP A 302 -16.78 -15.37 -29.84
N ALA A 303 -16.40 -15.65 -28.60
CA ALA A 303 -15.61 -16.82 -28.27
C ALA A 303 -16.00 -17.36 -26.88
N LYS A 304 -16.53 -18.58 -26.93
CA LYS A 304 -16.90 -19.46 -25.84
C LYS A 304 -15.80 -19.53 -24.76
N TYR A 305 -16.22 -19.44 -23.51
CA TYR A 305 -15.42 -19.81 -22.35
C TYR A 305 -15.17 -21.32 -22.37
N GLU A 306 -13.99 -21.73 -22.84
CA GLU A 306 -13.48 -23.07 -22.57
C GLU A 306 -12.69 -23.08 -21.26
N HIS A 307 -13.13 -23.96 -20.36
CA HIS A 307 -12.41 -24.37 -19.15
C HIS A 307 -11.01 -24.86 -19.51
N ASN A 308 -9.98 -24.04 -19.28
CA ASN A 308 -8.61 -24.54 -19.23
C ASN A 308 -8.26 -24.91 -17.79
N THR A 309 -8.39 -26.21 -17.56
CA THR A 309 -7.87 -26.96 -16.42
C THR A 309 -6.42 -26.57 -16.09
N CYS A 310 -6.19 -26.34 -14.80
CA CYS A 310 -4.91 -26.29 -14.11
C CYS A 310 -3.90 -27.30 -14.69
N ASN A 311 -2.94 -26.82 -15.48
CA ASN A 311 -1.79 -27.59 -15.96
C ASN A 311 -0.52 -26.72 -15.88
N TYR A 312 -0.31 -26.09 -14.73
CA TYR A 312 0.88 -25.27 -14.44
C TYR A 312 1.77 -25.89 -13.36
N SER A 313 1.80 -27.23 -13.27
CA SER A 313 2.50 -27.99 -12.23
C SER A 313 3.83 -28.61 -12.67
N LYS A 314 4.53 -28.06 -13.69
CA LYS A 314 5.81 -28.65 -14.15
C LYS A 314 7.01 -27.73 -14.38
N ASN A 315 7.00 -26.46 -13.95
CA ASN A 315 8.21 -25.62 -14.02
C ASN A 315 8.51 -24.80 -12.74
N ILE A 316 7.99 -25.20 -11.58
CA ILE A 316 8.19 -24.53 -10.29
C ILE A 316 9.36 -25.16 -9.49
N ALA A 317 10.29 -25.85 -10.16
CA ALA A 317 11.40 -26.53 -9.46
C ALA A 317 12.63 -25.63 -9.21
N ASN A 318 12.65 -24.38 -9.69
CA ASN A 318 13.85 -23.52 -9.64
C ASN A 318 13.59 -22.03 -9.30
N MET A 319 12.38 -21.63 -8.88
CA MET A 319 12.15 -20.24 -8.46
C MET A 319 12.38 -20.11 -6.96
N LYS A 320 13.50 -19.47 -6.57
CA LYS A 320 13.76 -19.10 -5.19
C LYS A 320 12.84 -17.94 -4.81
N THR A 321 11.88 -18.19 -3.94
CA THR A 321 11.16 -17.14 -3.20
C THR A 321 12.10 -16.56 -2.14
N GLY A 322 12.20 -15.23 -2.05
CA GLY A 322 13.15 -14.51 -1.20
C GLY A 322 13.76 -13.29 -1.90
N PRO A 323 14.61 -12.51 -1.22
CA PRO A 323 15.30 -11.35 -1.82
C PRO A 323 16.00 -11.77 -3.10
N ILE A 324 16.13 -10.84 -4.06
CA ILE A 324 16.80 -11.10 -5.33
C ILE A 324 18.24 -11.57 -5.04
N VAL A 325 18.48 -12.90 -5.07
CA VAL A 325 19.81 -13.48 -4.87
C VAL A 325 20.58 -13.33 -6.17
N LEU A 326 21.21 -12.17 -6.33
CA LEU A 326 22.05 -11.85 -7.47
C LEU A 326 23.45 -12.37 -7.23
N SER A 327 24.08 -12.98 -8.24
CA SER A 327 25.55 -13.04 -8.24
C SER A 327 26.13 -11.63 -8.26
N ASP A 328 27.36 -11.44 -7.78
CA ASP A 328 28.01 -10.12 -7.81
C ASP A 328 28.02 -9.51 -9.22
N ARG A 329 28.15 -10.34 -10.25
CA ARG A 329 28.12 -9.91 -11.65
C ARG A 329 26.72 -9.42 -12.06
N GLU A 330 25.68 -10.11 -11.64
CA GLU A 330 24.29 -9.73 -11.93
C GLU A 330 23.88 -8.48 -11.14
N TYR A 331 24.28 -8.40 -9.87
CA TYR A 331 24.11 -7.22 -9.03
C TYR A 331 24.75 -5.99 -9.67
N ASN A 332 26.04 -6.06 -9.99
CA ASN A 332 26.76 -4.95 -10.61
C ASN A 332 26.14 -4.53 -11.96
N LYS A 333 25.65 -5.49 -12.76
CA LYS A 333 24.95 -5.19 -14.01
C LYS A 333 23.62 -4.48 -13.75
N LEU A 334 22.86 -4.91 -12.74
CA LEU A 334 21.58 -4.29 -12.39
C LEU A 334 21.77 -2.87 -11.86
N VAL A 335 22.70 -2.69 -10.91
CA VAL A 335 23.06 -1.39 -10.34
C VAL A 335 23.50 -0.43 -11.43
N SER A 336 24.35 -0.88 -12.37
CA SER A 336 24.79 -0.07 -13.50
C SER A 336 23.62 0.35 -14.40
N ALA A 337 22.69 -0.55 -14.68
CA ALA A 337 21.48 -0.24 -15.45
C ALA A 337 20.54 0.72 -14.68
N MET A 338 20.38 0.56 -13.37
CA MET A 338 19.57 1.47 -12.54
C MET A 338 20.15 2.90 -12.53
N ARG A 339 21.47 3.03 -12.40
CA ARG A 339 22.15 4.33 -12.48
C ARG A 339 21.98 4.98 -13.85
N SER A 340 22.31 4.23 -14.90
CA SER A 340 22.42 4.78 -16.27
C SER A 340 21.08 4.97 -16.98
N GLU A 341 20.10 4.08 -16.78
CA GLU A 341 18.81 4.14 -17.46
C GLU A 341 17.73 4.88 -16.66
N ILE A 342 17.76 4.79 -15.33
CA ILE A 342 16.70 5.33 -14.47
C ILE A 342 17.11 6.67 -13.85
N GLY A 343 18.42 6.86 -13.62
CA GLY A 343 18.96 7.97 -12.84
C GLY A 343 18.83 7.76 -11.33
N ALA A 344 18.63 6.51 -10.88
CA ALA A 344 18.51 6.20 -9.47
C ALA A 344 19.86 6.42 -8.76
N SER A 345 19.81 7.06 -7.60
CA SER A 345 20.99 7.24 -6.74
C SER A 345 21.43 5.92 -6.10
N ASP A 346 22.69 5.85 -5.69
CA ASP A 346 23.23 4.70 -4.94
C ASP A 346 22.43 4.40 -3.69
N TYR A 347 21.93 5.44 -3.05
CA TYR A 347 21.10 5.34 -1.87
C TYR A 347 19.73 4.70 -2.18
N GLU A 348 19.06 5.10 -3.26
CA GLU A 348 17.79 4.50 -3.68
C GLU A 348 17.95 3.05 -4.13
N ILE A 349 19.05 2.73 -4.81
CA ILE A 349 19.39 1.38 -5.24
C ILE A 349 19.68 0.50 -4.02
N ALA A 350 20.53 0.96 -3.09
CA ALA A 350 20.82 0.23 -1.86
C ALA A 350 19.53 -0.03 -1.06
N LYS A 351 18.65 0.98 -0.95
CA LYS A 351 17.33 0.81 -0.33
C LYS A 351 16.44 -0.19 -1.04
N PHE A 352 16.39 -0.16 -2.37
CA PHE A 352 15.60 -1.10 -3.17
C PHE A 352 16.00 -2.56 -2.93
N PHE A 353 17.29 -2.80 -2.71
CA PHE A 353 17.83 -4.12 -2.38
C PHE A 353 17.93 -4.39 -0.87
N HIS A 354 17.51 -3.44 -0.03
CA HIS A 354 17.67 -3.50 1.43
C HIS A 354 19.12 -3.71 1.90
N LEU A 355 20.09 -3.10 1.20
CA LEU A 355 21.55 -3.20 1.43
C LEU A 355 22.12 -2.00 2.24
N LEU A 356 21.31 -1.33 3.05
CA LEU A 356 21.81 -0.24 3.90
C LEU A 356 22.40 -0.85 5.19
N GLU A 357 23.73 -0.95 5.25
CA GLU A 357 24.48 -1.34 6.45
C GLU A 357 24.56 -0.22 7.50
#